data_AF-A0A1Y1XRP9-F1
#
_entry.id   AF-A0A1Y1XRP9-F1
#
_cell.length_a   1.000
_cell.length_b   1.000
_cell.length_c   1.000
_cell.angle_alpha   90.00
_cell.angle_beta   90.00
_cell.angle_gamma   90.00
#
_symmetry.space_group_name_H-M   'P 1'
#
loop_
_entity.id
_entity.type
_entity.pdbx_description
1 polymer ?
#
loop_
_entity_poly.entity_id
_entity_poly.type
_entity_poly.pdbx_seq_one_letter_code
_entity_poly.pdbx_strand_id
1 'polypeptide(L)'
;LLNGYPAQRDVFHRGVFVSHGGGRSCEVVDGRGGRRFRLASSQRRSDPGVRSLFNAMWRKSPLIAILGDKYQLTDFEIPHPYCVLGWFSITHAWAELEDIEDGSEYVRYKFRFERLKNQDPPWW
;
A
#
# COMPACT_ATOMS: atom_id res chain seq x y z
N LEU A 1 1.47 -0.43 -6.58
CA LEU A 1 0.10 -0.81 -6.99
C LEU A 1 -0.78 -0.76 -5.74
N LEU A 2 -1.84 0.02 -5.78
CA LEU A 2 -2.90 0.07 -4.78
C LEU A 2 -4.09 -0.67 -5.37
N ASN A 3 -4.51 -1.81 -4.81
CA ASN A 3 -5.60 -2.63 -5.35
C ASN A 3 -6.41 -3.23 -4.18
N GLY A 4 -7.23 -4.26 -4.41
CA GLY A 4 -8.20 -4.80 -3.42
C GLY A 4 -7.70 -5.42 -2.12
N TYR A 5 -6.48 -5.11 -1.65
CA TYR A 5 -5.93 -5.63 -0.39
C TYR A 5 -5.29 -4.53 0.47
N PRO A 6 -6.05 -3.50 0.90
CA PRO A 6 -5.55 -2.54 1.88
C PRO A 6 -5.27 -3.24 3.21
N ALA A 7 -4.17 -2.85 3.88
CA ALA A 7 -3.86 -3.34 5.21
C ALA A 7 -4.51 -2.44 6.29
N GLN A 8 -4.50 -2.89 7.54
CA GLN A 8 -4.97 -2.07 8.66
C GLN A 8 -4.23 -0.73 8.67
N ARG A 9 -4.95 0.38 8.90
CA ARG A 9 -4.39 1.75 8.93
C ARG A 9 -3.73 2.22 7.62
N ASP A 10 -3.95 1.53 6.50
CA ASP A 10 -3.76 2.18 5.20
C ASP A 10 -4.78 3.32 5.07
N VAL A 11 -4.33 4.45 4.55
CA VAL A 11 -5.19 5.62 4.35
C VAL A 11 -4.92 6.20 2.99
N PHE A 12 -5.95 6.74 2.35
CA PHE A 12 -5.83 7.45 1.10
C PHE A 12 -6.48 8.81 1.22
N HIS A 13 -5.73 9.86 0.89
CA HIS A 13 -6.24 11.20 0.75
C HIS A 13 -5.63 11.83 -0.50
N ARG A 14 -6.35 12.75 -1.14
CA ARG A 14 -5.96 13.31 -2.44
C ARG A 14 -4.52 13.84 -2.39
N GLY A 15 -3.64 13.18 -3.16
CA GLY A 15 -2.21 13.53 -3.25
C GLY A 15 -1.30 13.00 -2.13
N VAL A 16 -1.84 12.39 -1.06
CA VAL A 16 -1.06 11.76 0.01
C VAL A 16 -1.73 10.48 0.48
N PHE A 17 -1.01 9.37 0.48
CA PHE A 17 -1.53 8.11 1.01
C PHE A 17 -0.49 7.37 1.84
N VAL A 18 -0.98 6.54 2.77
CA VAL A 18 -0.18 5.58 3.51
C VAL A 18 -0.57 4.19 3.01
N SER A 19 0.44 3.45 2.58
CA SER A 19 0.26 2.05 2.23
C SER A 19 1.42 1.22 2.78
N HIS A 20 1.36 -0.08 2.60
CA HIS A 20 2.29 -1.03 3.20
C HIS A 20 3.26 -1.63 2.18
N GLY A 21 4.36 -2.17 2.69
CA GLY A 21 5.28 -3.01 1.91
C GLY A 21 4.63 -4.34 1.53
N GLY A 22 4.90 -4.84 0.34
CA GLY A 22 4.37 -6.13 -0.11
C GLY A 22 5.07 -7.35 0.51
N GLY A 23 4.42 -8.50 0.43
CA GLY A 23 4.96 -9.80 0.84
C GLY A 23 4.63 -10.18 2.29
N ARG A 24 4.97 -11.42 2.65
CA ARG A 24 4.66 -12.08 3.92
C ARG A 24 3.18 -12.29 4.22
N SER A 25 2.28 -11.96 3.30
CA SER A 25 0.86 -12.28 3.41
C SER A 25 0.57 -13.70 2.91
N CYS A 26 -0.42 -14.35 3.50
CA CYS A 26 -1.03 -15.58 2.98
C CYS A 26 -2.49 -15.32 2.59
N GLU A 27 -2.98 -16.11 1.64
CA GLU A 27 -4.39 -16.16 1.31
C GLU A 27 -5.13 -16.96 2.38
N VAL A 28 -6.29 -16.45 2.78
CA VAL A 28 -7.20 -17.10 3.71
C VAL A 28 -8.58 -17.10 3.07
N VAL A 29 -9.24 -18.24 3.14
CA VAL A 29 -10.63 -18.38 2.72
C VAL A 29 -11.50 -17.94 3.89
N ASP A 30 -12.38 -16.98 3.67
CA ASP A 30 -13.38 -16.62 4.66
C ASP A 30 -14.50 -17.68 4.74
N GLY A 31 -15.31 -17.63 5.79
CA GLY A 31 -16.41 -18.58 6.00
C GLY A 31 -17.51 -18.54 4.93
N ARG A 32 -17.47 -17.59 3.98
CA ARG A 32 -18.41 -17.42 2.86
C ARG A 32 -17.75 -17.73 1.50
N GLY A 33 -16.52 -18.26 1.49
CA GLY A 33 -15.78 -18.59 0.27
C GLY A 33 -15.07 -17.42 -0.41
N GLY A 34 -15.12 -16.22 0.18
CA GLY A 34 -14.33 -15.07 -0.25
C GLY A 34 -12.84 -15.25 0.07
N ARG A 35 -11.99 -14.71 -0.80
CA ARG A 35 -10.53 -14.77 -0.67
C ARG A 35 -10.04 -13.46 -0.09
N ARG A 36 -9.39 -13.54 1.08
CA ARG A 36 -8.75 -12.40 1.73
C ARG A 36 -7.28 -12.68 1.93
N PHE A 37 -6.46 -11.63 1.99
CA PHE A 37 -5.06 -11.76 2.35
C PHE A 37 -4.85 -11.22 3.74
N ARG A 38 -4.11 -11.95 4.58
CA ARG A 38 -3.67 -11.48 5.89
C ARG A 38 -2.17 -11.66 6.03
N LEU A 39 -1.55 -10.90 6.92
CA LEU A 39 -0.14 -11.10 7.23
C LEU A 39 0.05 -12.47 7.90
N ALA A 40 1.02 -13.25 7.42
CA ALA A 40 1.33 -14.58 7.92
C ALA A 40 2.61 -14.62 8.75
N SER A 41 3.46 -13.59 8.62
CA SER A 41 4.69 -13.44 9.41
C SER A 41 5.17 -11.99 9.36
N SER A 42 5.97 -11.59 10.34
CA SER A 42 6.58 -10.26 10.39
C SER A 42 7.44 -9.97 9.15
N GLN A 43 7.21 -8.80 8.57
CA GLN A 43 8.05 -8.24 7.52
C GLN A 43 9.41 -7.82 8.06
N ARG A 44 10.43 -7.93 7.22
CA ARG A 44 11.81 -7.50 7.52
C ARG A 44 12.21 -6.41 6.54
N ARG A 45 13.09 -5.49 6.97
CA ARG A 45 13.68 -4.47 6.06
C ARG A 45 14.39 -5.08 4.86
N SER A 46 14.89 -6.31 5.00
CA SER A 46 15.57 -7.06 3.94
C SER A 46 14.61 -7.69 2.92
N ASP A 47 13.32 -7.80 3.22
CA ASP A 47 12.35 -8.41 2.31
C ASP A 47 12.27 -7.60 1.01
N PRO A 48 12.26 -8.23 -0.18
CA PRO A 48 12.41 -7.51 -1.45
C PRO A 48 11.46 -6.32 -1.65
N GLY A 49 10.18 -6.50 -1.32
CA GLY A 49 9.16 -5.44 -1.45
C GLY A 49 9.32 -4.30 -0.45
N VAL A 50 9.82 -4.57 0.75
CA VAL A 50 10.09 -3.56 1.77
C VAL A 50 11.40 -2.83 1.46
N ARG A 51 12.44 -3.60 1.12
CA ARG A 51 13.78 -3.10 0.78
C ARG A 51 13.74 -2.16 -0.43
N SER A 52 12.96 -2.49 -1.46
CA SER A 52 12.84 -1.63 -2.64
C SER A 52 12.21 -0.28 -2.31
N LEU A 53 11.20 -0.23 -1.45
CA LEU A 53 10.56 1.00 -1.00
C LEU A 53 11.50 1.84 -0.13
N PHE A 54 12.26 1.23 0.79
CA PHE A 54 13.32 1.94 1.52
C PHE A 54 14.38 2.52 0.58
N ASN A 55 14.83 1.75 -0.40
CA ASN A 55 15.79 2.22 -1.39
C ASN A 55 15.25 3.40 -2.19
N ALA A 56 13.98 3.35 -2.63
CA ALA A 56 13.34 4.45 -3.34
C ALA A 56 13.24 5.69 -2.46
N MET A 57 12.88 5.54 -1.18
CA MET A 57 12.85 6.64 -0.21
C MET A 57 14.23 7.28 -0.03
N TRP A 58 15.27 6.49 0.26
CA TRP A 58 16.61 7.00 0.52
C TRP A 58 17.26 7.66 -0.70
N ARG A 59 17.03 7.09 -1.88
CA ARG A 59 17.51 7.66 -3.15
C ARG A 59 16.63 8.80 -3.66
N LYS A 60 15.53 9.10 -2.96
CA LYS A 60 14.50 10.06 -3.42
C LYS A 60 14.02 9.75 -4.83
N SER A 61 13.95 8.46 -5.18
CA SER A 61 13.53 8.00 -6.51
C SER A 61 12.01 8.18 -6.65
N PRO A 62 11.53 8.92 -7.67
CA PRO A 62 10.12 9.00 -7.97
C PRO A 62 9.52 7.63 -8.30
N LEU A 63 8.29 7.40 -7.87
CA LEU A 63 7.53 6.18 -8.11
C LEU A 63 6.21 6.53 -8.80
N ILE A 64 5.80 5.71 -9.77
CA ILE A 64 4.45 5.81 -10.33
C ILE A 64 3.49 5.03 -9.43
N ALA A 65 2.44 5.70 -8.96
CA ALA A 65 1.35 5.03 -8.26
C ALA A 65 0.27 4.61 -9.27
N ILE A 66 -0.08 3.33 -9.25
CA ILE A 66 -1.17 2.75 -10.04
C ILE A 66 -2.25 2.32 -9.06
N LEU A 67 -3.48 2.75 -9.32
CA LEU A 67 -4.70 2.42 -8.58
C LEU A 67 -5.50 1.39 -9.37
N GLY A 68 -5.90 0.30 -8.73
CA GLY A 68 -6.80 -0.70 -9.28
C GLY A 68 -8.24 -0.47 -8.84
N ASP A 69 -9.21 -0.88 -9.66
CA ASP A 69 -10.65 -0.73 -9.44
C ASP A 69 -11.19 -1.38 -8.15
N LYS A 70 -10.47 -2.35 -7.59
CA LYS A 70 -10.86 -2.99 -6.31
C LYS A 70 -10.41 -2.20 -5.08
N TYR A 71 -9.70 -1.08 -5.24
CA TYR A 71 -9.25 -0.29 -4.09
C TYR A 71 -10.42 0.48 -3.47
N GLN A 72 -10.66 0.27 -2.18
CA GLN A 72 -11.88 0.75 -1.50
C GLN A 72 -11.69 2.01 -0.66
N LEU A 73 -10.45 2.53 -0.53
CA LEU A 73 -10.16 3.65 0.37
C LEU A 73 -10.24 5.03 -0.32
N THR A 74 -10.61 5.09 -1.60
CA THR A 74 -10.74 6.34 -2.34
C THR A 74 -12.11 7.00 -2.11
N ASP A 75 -12.15 8.32 -2.21
CA ASP A 75 -13.35 9.16 -2.13
C ASP A 75 -13.96 9.50 -3.51
N PHE A 76 -13.50 8.80 -4.56
CA PHE A 76 -13.92 9.00 -5.95
C PHE A 76 -14.08 7.66 -6.68
N GLU A 77 -14.83 7.70 -7.79
CA GLU A 77 -15.04 6.55 -8.67
C GLU A 77 -13.80 6.27 -9.53
N ILE A 78 -13.45 5.00 -9.67
CA ILE A 78 -12.31 4.55 -10.45
C ILE A 78 -12.82 4.19 -11.86
N PRO A 79 -12.49 4.96 -12.91
CA PRO A 79 -13.13 4.83 -14.22
C PRO A 79 -12.68 3.59 -15.02
N HIS A 80 -11.55 2.98 -14.66
CA HIS A 80 -10.96 1.84 -15.37
C HIS A 80 -10.35 0.82 -14.40
N PRO A 81 -10.15 -0.45 -14.83
CA PRO A 81 -9.54 -1.49 -13.99
C PRO A 81 -8.21 -1.10 -13.36
N TYR A 82 -7.43 -0.27 -14.08
CA TYR A 82 -6.20 0.33 -13.57
C TYR A 82 -6.07 1.77 -14.05
N CYS A 83 -5.76 2.68 -13.14
CA CYS A 83 -5.55 4.09 -13.42
C CYS A 83 -4.20 4.56 -12.85
N VAL A 84 -3.48 5.37 -13.62
CA VAL A 84 -2.21 5.96 -13.17
C VAL A 84 -2.50 7.21 -12.37
N LEU A 85 -2.10 7.26 -11.10
CA LEU A 85 -2.23 8.45 -10.24
C LEU A 85 -1.11 9.48 -10.49
N GLY A 86 -0.09 9.10 -11.25
CA GLY A 86 1.08 9.95 -11.53
C GLY A 86 2.26 9.65 -10.59
N TRP A 87 3.12 10.63 -10.42
CA TRP A 87 4.40 10.49 -9.72
C TRP A 87 4.32 10.86 -8.24
N PHE A 88 4.91 10.01 -7.40
CA PHE A 88 4.95 10.14 -5.95
C PHE A 88 6.38 9.95 -5.44
N SER A 89 6.64 10.48 -4.26
CA SER A 89 7.84 10.20 -3.47
C SER A 89 7.46 9.61 -2.13
N ILE A 90 8.33 8.77 -1.57
CA ILE A 90 8.18 8.26 -0.22
C ILE A 90 8.82 9.27 0.72
N THR A 91 8.03 9.77 1.68
CA THR A 91 8.47 10.80 2.64
C THR A 91 8.79 10.21 4.00
N HIS A 92 8.09 9.15 4.39
CA HIS A 92 8.24 8.50 5.70
C HIS A 92 8.07 6.99 5.56
N ALA A 93 8.74 6.26 6.44
CA ALA A 93 8.59 4.82 6.57
C ALA A 93 8.73 4.40 8.03
N TRP A 94 7.86 3.51 8.50
CA TRP A 94 7.91 2.98 9.87
C TRP A 94 7.46 1.51 9.89
N ALA A 95 7.79 0.84 11.00
CA ALA A 95 7.27 -0.48 11.31
C ALA A 95 6.11 -0.30 12.30
N GLU A 96 5.04 -1.06 12.13
CA GLU A 96 3.94 -1.15 13.08
C GLU A 96 3.53 -2.60 13.31
N LEU A 97 2.93 -2.87 14.46
CA LEU A 97 2.28 -4.14 14.74
C LEU A 97 0.90 -4.14 14.08
N GLU A 98 0.60 -5.23 13.38
CA GLU A 98 -0.71 -5.54 12.82
C GLU A 98 -1.31 -6.73 13.56
N ASP A 99 -2.49 -6.52 14.12
CA ASP A 99 -3.24 -7.51 14.86
C ASP A 99 -3.92 -8.47 13.89
N ILE A 100 -3.71 -9.77 14.06
CA ILE A 100 -4.35 -10.80 13.25
C ILE A 100 -5.52 -11.40 14.02
N GLU A 101 -6.59 -11.77 13.29
CA GLU A 101 -7.81 -12.33 13.89
C GLU A 101 -7.59 -13.60 14.73
N ASP A 102 -6.49 -14.33 14.53
CA ASP A 102 -6.14 -15.50 15.37
C ASP A 102 -5.38 -15.12 16.65
N GLY A 103 -5.26 -13.83 16.96
CA GLY A 103 -4.56 -13.29 18.13
C GLY A 103 -3.05 -13.16 17.93
N SER A 104 -2.50 -13.52 16.77
CA SER A 104 -1.09 -13.27 16.44
C SER A 104 -0.85 -11.80 16.15
N GLU A 105 0.36 -11.32 16.45
CA GLU A 105 0.81 -9.97 16.07
C GLU A 105 2.01 -10.09 15.14
N TYR A 106 1.98 -9.37 14.02
CA TYR A 106 3.09 -9.35 13.06
C TYR A 106 3.49 -7.92 12.72
N VAL A 107 4.79 -7.73 12.46
CA VAL A 107 5.30 -6.43 12.03
C VAL A 107 4.97 -6.21 10.55
N ARG A 108 4.33 -5.09 10.23
CA ARG A 108 4.15 -4.58 8.87
C ARG A 108 4.88 -3.26 8.69
N TYR A 109 5.56 -3.10 7.56
CA TYR A 109 6.15 -1.81 7.19
C TYR A 109 5.15 -0.95 6.45
N LYS A 110 5.04 0.31 6.89
CA LYS A 110 4.23 1.35 6.27
C LYS A 110 5.10 2.42 5.65
N PHE A 111 4.55 3.06 4.63
CA PHE A 111 5.20 4.09 3.84
C PHE A 111 4.19 5.19 3.52
N ARG A 112 4.58 6.45 3.77
CA ARG A 112 3.81 7.63 3.36
C ARG A 112 4.28 8.10 2.00
N PHE A 113 3.39 8.06 1.03
CA PHE A 113 3.59 8.52 -0.33
C PHE A 113 2.98 9.90 -0.50
N GLU A 114 3.74 10.82 -1.08
CA GLU A 114 3.31 12.18 -1.38
C GLU A 114 3.50 12.49 -2.86
N ARG A 115 2.44 13.00 -3.48
CA ARG A 115 2.40 13.34 -4.90
C ARG A 115 3.41 14.45 -5.20
N LEU A 116 4.23 14.25 -6.22
CA LEU A 116 5.18 15.27 -6.65
C LEU A 116 4.46 16.48 -7.24
N LYS A 117 5.08 17.66 -7.08
CA LYS A 117 4.63 18.91 -7.69
C LYS A 117 4.99 18.94 -9.18
N ASN A 118 4.39 19.85 -9.95
CA ASN A 118 4.71 20.12 -11.37
C ASN A 118 4.44 18.95 -12.32
N GLN A 119 3.32 18.26 -12.10
CA GLN A 119 2.71 17.31 -13.04
C GLN A 119 1.26 17.74 -13.25
N ASP A 120 0.64 17.28 -14.32
CA ASP A 120 -0.74 17.63 -14.68
C ASP A 120 -1.71 17.46 -13.50
N PRO A 121 -2.84 18.20 -13.46
CA PRO A 121 -3.86 17.98 -12.46
C PRO A 121 -4.27 16.50 -12.38
N PRO A 122 -4.57 15.98 -11.18
CA PRO A 122 -5.12 14.63 -11.06
C PRO A 122 -6.42 14.51 -11.86
N TRP A 123 -6.64 13.35 -12.49
CA TRP A 123 -7.89 13.06 -13.21
C TRP A 123 -9.07 12.77 -12.29
N TRP A 124 -8.83 12.69 -10.97
CA TRP A 124 -9.78 12.31 -9.92
C TRP A 124 -10.08 13.46 -8.95
#